data_AF-A0A8J8SFG5-F1
#
_entry.id   AF-A0A8J8SFG5-F1
#
_cell.length_a   1.000
_cell.length_b   1.000
_cell.length_c   1.000
_cell.angle_alpha   90.00
_cell.angle_beta   90.00
_cell.angle_gamma   90.00
#
_symmetry.space_group_name_H-M   'P 1'
#
loop_
_entity.id
_entity.type
_entity.pdbx_description
1 polymer ?
#
loop_
_entity_poly.entity_id
_entity_poly.type
_entity_poly.pdbx_seq_one_letter_code
_entity_poly.pdbx_strand_id
1 'polypeptide(L)'
;METIILNGSPRGNNGNSEIFIRQFLKGMRTHCDVKYMNKENPEELASHVKKYDTIIMVLPLYIHSMPGMVMRFIEHLEPSAVHSKQAIGFILQCGFTESSQCKYVERYFSCLAKELNRTYLGTVIKGEAAGVYMLPKFMTKKLFTLLNQLGEMYDQTHTFDRRVMEKLQQPYVLTGFTLKFMQFTTKLGANKIMWHRFLKKNDAFHKKLDQPFA
;
A
#
# COMPACT_ATOMS: atom_id res chain seq x y z
N MET A 1 9.16 -15.25 15.78
CA MET A 1 9.14 -15.22 14.31
C MET A 1 9.68 -13.87 13.89
N GLU A 2 10.78 -13.83 13.13
CA GLU A 2 11.41 -12.57 12.74
C GLU A 2 10.78 -12.01 11.46
N THR A 3 10.29 -10.78 11.54
CA THR A 3 9.62 -10.11 10.42
C THR A 3 10.41 -8.89 9.98
N ILE A 4 10.66 -8.81 8.67
CA ILE A 4 11.13 -7.59 8.03
C ILE A 4 10.01 -6.92 7.25
N ILE A 5 9.88 -5.61 7.44
CA ILE A 5 8.98 -4.74 6.70
C ILE A 5 9.80 -3.94 5.70
N LEU A 6 9.43 -4.03 4.43
CA LEU A 6 10.10 -3.32 3.33
C LEU A 6 9.19 -2.21 2.80
N ASN A 7 9.64 -0.97 2.93
CA ASN A 7 9.00 0.18 2.29
C ASN A 7 9.39 0.20 0.80
N GLY A 8 8.45 -0.18 -0.06
CA GLY A 8 8.61 -0.18 -1.52
C GLY A 8 8.25 1.15 -2.19
N SER A 9 8.04 2.23 -1.44
CA SER A 9 7.73 3.54 -2.01
C SER A 9 9.00 4.26 -2.49
N PRO A 10 9.00 4.81 -3.71
CA PRO A 10 10.07 5.70 -4.14
C PRO A 10 10.23 6.96 -3.28
N ARG A 11 9.16 7.35 -2.56
CA ARG A 11 9.17 8.49 -1.63
C ARG A 11 9.81 8.16 -0.28
N GLY A 12 10.22 6.91 -0.03
CA GLY A 12 10.83 6.48 1.22
C GLY A 12 10.02 6.89 2.46
N ASN A 13 10.69 7.59 3.37
CA ASN A 13 10.13 8.10 4.63
C ASN A 13 9.14 9.27 4.47
N ASN A 14 8.94 9.79 3.25
CA ASN A 14 8.07 10.93 2.98
C ASN A 14 6.75 10.53 2.28
N GLY A 15 6.47 9.23 2.15
CA GLY A 15 5.31 8.70 1.42
C GLY A 15 4.20 8.13 2.30
N ASN A 16 3.05 7.80 1.68
CA ASN A 16 1.95 7.14 2.38
C ASN A 16 2.35 5.75 2.91
N SER A 17 3.22 5.02 2.22
CA SER A 17 3.72 3.72 2.71
C SER A 17 4.39 3.83 4.09
N GLU A 18 5.14 4.91 4.33
CA GLU A 18 5.73 5.17 5.65
C GLU A 18 4.64 5.36 6.73
N ILE A 19 3.59 6.11 6.40
CA ILE A 19 2.45 6.31 7.31
C ILE A 19 1.80 4.96 7.62
N PHE A 20 1.59 4.12 6.61
CA PHE A 20 0.97 2.80 6.78
C PHE A 20 1.82 1.88 7.66
N ILE A 21 3.13 1.82 7.41
CA ILE A 21 4.09 1.06 8.23
C ILE A 21 4.02 1.54 9.68
N ARG A 22 4.05 2.85 9.93
CA ARG A 22 3.99 3.39 11.30
C ARG A 22 2.69 3.06 12.02
N GLN A 23 1.53 3.11 11.36
CA GLN A 23 0.28 2.74 12.02
C GLN A 23 0.18 1.23 12.25
N PHE A 24 0.60 0.42 11.28
CA PHE A 24 0.69 -1.02 11.45
C PHE A 24 1.56 -1.39 12.67
N LEU A 25 2.77 -0.84 12.75
CA LEU A 25 3.69 -1.05 13.87
C LEU A 25 3.17 -0.54 15.22
N LYS A 26 2.34 0.52 15.25
CA LYS A 26 1.72 0.98 16.50
C LYS A 26 0.76 -0.04 17.12
N GLY A 27 0.22 -0.96 16.32
CA GLY A 27 -0.59 -2.06 16.81
C GLY A 27 0.22 -3.22 17.38
N MET A 28 1.52 -3.29 17.04
CA MET A 28 2.38 -4.40 17.40
C MET A 28 3.12 -4.12 18.72
N ARG A 29 3.41 -5.19 19.46
CA ARG A 29 4.32 -5.17 20.62
C ARG A 29 5.70 -5.70 20.23
N THR A 30 5.77 -6.66 19.31
CA THR A 30 7.04 -7.21 18.82
C THR A 30 7.74 -6.21 17.92
N HIS A 31 9.05 -6.06 18.10
CA HIS A 31 9.88 -5.25 17.21
C HIS A 31 10.03 -5.92 15.84
N CYS A 32 10.02 -5.11 14.78
CA CYS A 32 10.26 -5.57 13.41
C CYS A 32 11.28 -4.66 12.74
N ASP A 33 12.17 -5.25 11.95
CA ASP A 33 13.10 -4.48 11.15
C ASP A 33 12.37 -3.78 10.01
N VAL A 34 12.69 -2.51 9.78
CA VAL A 34 12.14 -1.73 8.67
C VAL A 34 13.28 -1.28 7.76
N LYS A 35 13.23 -1.69 6.49
CA LYS A 35 14.16 -1.23 5.45
C LYS A 35 13.42 -0.50 4.33
N TYR A 36 14.15 0.37 3.63
CA TYR A 36 13.61 1.25 2.59
C TYR A 36 14.25 0.88 1.26
N MET A 37 13.50 0.26 0.35
CA MET A 37 14.05 -0.24 -0.91
C MET A 37 14.70 0.86 -1.76
N ASN A 38 14.29 2.11 -1.62
CA ASN A 38 14.87 3.23 -2.36
C ASN A 38 16.28 3.65 -1.89
N LYS A 39 16.80 3.04 -0.82
CA LYS A 39 18.13 3.29 -0.25
C LYS A 39 19.03 2.05 -0.27
N GLU A 40 18.56 0.95 -0.82
CA GLU A 40 19.19 -0.36 -0.70
C GLU A 40 19.57 -0.86 -2.10
N ASN A 41 20.66 -1.61 -2.19
CA ASN A 41 20.92 -2.41 -3.38
C ASN A 41 19.94 -3.60 -3.40
N PRO A 42 19.25 -3.89 -4.52
CA PRO A 42 18.25 -4.95 -4.58
C PRO A 42 18.83 -6.35 -4.32
N GLU A 43 20.03 -6.65 -4.78
CA GLU A 43 20.70 -7.95 -4.61
C GLU A 43 21.13 -8.18 -3.15
N GLU A 44 21.74 -7.16 -2.55
CA GLU A 44 22.14 -7.19 -1.14
C GLU A 44 20.92 -7.30 -0.23
N LEU A 45 19.85 -6.56 -0.54
CA LEU A 45 18.60 -6.64 0.20
C LEU A 45 17.96 -8.03 0.07
N ALA A 46 17.93 -8.59 -1.14
CA ALA A 46 17.41 -9.94 -1.39
C ALA A 46 18.18 -11.01 -0.61
N SER A 47 19.51 -10.87 -0.52
CA SER A 47 20.35 -11.74 0.31
C SER A 47 20.06 -11.55 1.80
N HIS A 48 19.91 -10.31 2.26
CA HIS A 48 19.63 -9.98 3.65
C HIS A 48 18.27 -10.51 4.13
N VAL A 49 17.23 -10.47 3.29
CA VAL A 49 15.89 -10.92 3.70
C VAL A 49 15.78 -12.44 3.90
N LYS A 50 16.74 -13.23 3.42
CA LYS A 50 16.75 -14.70 3.57
C LYS A 50 16.71 -15.16 5.03
N LYS A 51 17.27 -14.36 5.95
CA LYS A 51 17.32 -14.67 7.39
C LYS A 51 16.00 -14.47 8.13
N TYR A 52 15.02 -13.78 7.53
CA TYR A 52 13.74 -13.50 8.18
C TYR A 52 12.72 -14.59 7.87
N ASP A 53 11.87 -14.88 8.86
CA ASP A 53 10.73 -15.76 8.71
C ASP A 53 9.65 -15.12 7.83
N THR A 54 9.42 -13.81 7.95
CA THR A 54 8.39 -13.11 7.18
C THR A 54 8.92 -11.86 6.50
N ILE A 55 8.55 -11.69 5.23
CA ILE A 55 8.73 -10.46 4.47
C ILE A 55 7.36 -9.79 4.30
N ILE A 56 7.19 -8.56 4.79
CA ILE A 56 6.02 -7.72 4.50
C ILE A 56 6.45 -6.56 3.61
N MET A 57 5.89 -6.46 2.41
CA MET A 57 6.14 -5.33 1.52
C MET A 57 5.00 -4.30 1.60
N VAL A 58 5.34 -3.03 1.84
CA VAL A 58 4.37 -1.92 1.87
C VAL A 58 4.68 -0.94 0.74
N LEU A 59 3.78 -0.83 -0.25
CA LEU A 59 4.07 -0.11 -1.49
C LEU A 59 2.86 0.65 -2.08
N PRO A 60 3.10 1.77 -2.79
CA PRO A 60 2.10 2.33 -3.71
C PRO A 60 1.83 1.38 -4.86
N LEU A 61 0.68 1.55 -5.50
CA LEU A 61 0.49 1.14 -6.89
C LEU A 61 0.57 2.34 -7.82
N TYR A 62 1.30 2.15 -8.92
CA TYR A 62 1.30 3.04 -10.07
C TYR A 62 0.46 2.36 -11.15
N ILE A 63 -0.75 2.91 -11.33
CA ILE A 63 -1.82 2.28 -12.10
C ILE A 63 -2.22 0.93 -11.47
N HIS A 64 -1.78 -0.20 -12.05
CA HIS A 64 -2.13 -1.55 -11.62
C HIS A 64 -0.92 -2.37 -11.15
N SER A 65 0.26 -1.77 -11.02
CA SER A 65 1.48 -2.50 -10.70
C SER A 65 2.35 -1.79 -9.66
N MET A 66 3.33 -2.54 -9.15
CA MET A 66 4.34 -2.07 -8.20
C MET A 66 5.34 -1.09 -8.85
N PRO A 67 6.02 -0.26 -8.05
CA PRO A 67 7.14 0.55 -8.54
C PRO A 67 8.27 -0.32 -9.09
N GLY A 68 8.99 0.19 -10.11
CA GLY A 68 10.08 -0.55 -10.74
C GLY A 68 11.20 -1.01 -9.78
N MET A 69 11.45 -0.27 -8.70
CA MET A 69 12.40 -0.71 -7.67
C MET A 69 11.97 -1.98 -6.92
N VAL A 70 10.66 -2.15 -6.70
CA VAL A 70 10.11 -3.36 -6.05
C VAL A 70 10.24 -4.54 -6.99
N MET A 71 9.98 -4.33 -8.28
CA MET A 71 10.19 -5.36 -9.31
C MET A 71 11.65 -5.82 -9.36
N ARG A 72 12.62 -4.89 -9.39
CA ARG A 72 14.05 -5.23 -9.37
C ARG A 72 14.44 -6.02 -8.12
N PHE A 73 13.90 -5.68 -6.96
CA PHE A 73 14.12 -6.47 -5.75
C PHE A 73 13.55 -7.89 -5.89
N ILE A 74 12.32 -8.02 -6.40
CA ILE A 74 11.67 -9.32 -6.62
C ILE A 74 12.49 -10.21 -7.56
N GLU A 75 13.10 -9.64 -8.62
CA GLU A 75 13.95 -10.38 -9.57
C GLU A 75 15.17 -11.04 -8.92
N HIS A 76 15.61 -10.58 -7.76
CA HIS A 76 16.73 -11.15 -7.00
C HIS A 76 16.29 -12.10 -5.88
N LEU A 77 14.97 -12.26 -5.67
CA LEU A 77 14.47 -13.20 -4.67
C LEU A 77 14.63 -14.63 -5.16
N GLU A 78 15.21 -15.46 -4.32
CA GLU A 78 15.29 -16.90 -4.55
C GLU A 78 14.17 -17.64 -3.79
N PRO A 79 13.67 -18.76 -4.33
CA PRO A 79 12.75 -19.62 -3.62
C PRO A 79 13.34 -20.12 -2.30
N SER A 80 12.49 -20.18 -1.29
CA SER A 80 12.84 -20.77 0.00
C SER A 80 12.95 -22.29 -0.12
N ALA A 81 13.58 -22.94 0.87
CA ALA A 81 13.59 -24.39 0.95
C ALA A 81 12.17 -24.97 0.89
N VAL A 82 12.02 -26.13 0.24
CA VAL A 82 10.73 -26.82 0.17
C VAL A 82 10.26 -27.13 1.60
N HIS A 83 9.00 -26.78 1.92
CA HIS A 83 8.40 -26.83 3.27
C HIS A 83 8.92 -25.80 4.29
N SER A 84 9.60 -24.74 3.84
CA SER A 84 9.92 -23.59 4.68
C SER A 84 8.65 -23.00 5.31
N LYS A 85 8.75 -22.60 6.58
CA LYS A 85 7.70 -21.82 7.27
C LYS A 85 7.73 -20.33 6.90
N GLN A 86 8.60 -19.94 5.99
CA GLN A 86 8.73 -18.56 5.58
C GLN A 86 7.46 -18.06 4.89
N ALA A 87 7.11 -16.81 5.19
CA ALA A 87 5.89 -16.18 4.72
C ALA A 87 6.19 -14.87 3.99
N ILE A 88 5.24 -14.46 3.15
CA ILE A 88 5.29 -13.19 2.42
C ILE A 88 3.91 -12.55 2.39
N GLY A 89 3.85 -11.26 2.70
CA GLY A 89 2.62 -10.47 2.75
C GLY A 89 2.80 -9.09 2.14
N PHE A 90 1.68 -8.48 1.74
CA PHE A 90 1.69 -7.20 1.04
C PHE A 90 0.67 -6.24 1.64
N ILE A 91 1.05 -4.97 1.76
CA ILE A 91 0.15 -3.87 2.13
C ILE A 91 0.22 -2.81 1.03
N LEU A 92 -0.87 -2.69 0.28
CA LEU A 92 -0.97 -1.87 -0.90
C LEU A 92 -1.83 -0.65 -0.65
N GLN A 93 -1.38 0.46 -1.24
CA GLN A 93 -2.14 1.69 -1.29
C GLN A 93 -2.20 2.20 -2.72
N CYS A 94 -3.40 2.54 -3.21
CA CYS A 94 -3.61 3.03 -4.57
C CYS A 94 -4.40 4.34 -4.60
N GLY A 95 -4.23 5.10 -5.68
CA GLY A 95 -4.91 6.38 -5.85
C GLY A 95 -6.37 6.26 -6.24
N PHE A 96 -6.77 5.15 -6.87
CA PHE A 96 -8.14 4.90 -7.28
C PHE A 96 -9.04 4.66 -6.07
N THR A 97 -10.28 5.15 -6.11
CA THR A 97 -11.25 4.96 -5.03
C THR A 97 -11.63 3.49 -4.85
N GLU A 98 -11.75 2.75 -5.95
CA GLU A 98 -12.13 1.34 -5.94
C GLU A 98 -10.91 0.44 -5.74
N SER A 99 -10.93 -0.38 -4.69
CA SER A 99 -9.85 -1.33 -4.43
C SER A 99 -9.80 -2.47 -5.46
N SER A 100 -10.88 -2.72 -6.21
CA SER A 100 -10.91 -3.74 -7.28
C SER A 100 -9.85 -3.52 -8.37
N GLN A 101 -9.33 -2.30 -8.52
CA GLN A 101 -8.21 -1.98 -9.41
C GLN A 101 -6.91 -2.72 -9.01
N CYS A 102 -6.81 -3.20 -7.77
CA CYS A 102 -5.66 -3.92 -7.24
C CYS A 102 -5.74 -5.44 -7.43
N LYS A 103 -6.87 -5.98 -7.93
CA LYS A 103 -7.06 -7.44 -8.12
C LYS A 103 -5.97 -8.07 -9.01
N TYR A 104 -5.46 -7.29 -9.97
CA TYR A 104 -4.44 -7.75 -10.91
C TYR A 104 -3.10 -8.00 -10.20
N VAL A 105 -2.64 -7.03 -9.41
CA VAL A 105 -1.38 -7.16 -8.66
C VAL A 105 -1.51 -8.14 -7.49
N GLU A 106 -2.68 -8.24 -6.86
CA GLU A 106 -2.94 -9.25 -5.83
C GLU A 106 -2.76 -10.68 -6.39
N ARG A 107 -3.28 -10.94 -7.60
CA ARG A 107 -3.08 -12.22 -8.27
C ARG A 107 -1.62 -12.48 -8.61
N TYR A 108 -0.90 -11.46 -9.08
CA TYR A 108 0.55 -11.54 -9.29
C TYR A 108 1.29 -11.92 -8.00
N PHE A 109 1.02 -11.23 -6.88
CA PHE A 109 1.66 -11.53 -5.60
C PHE A 109 1.31 -12.89 -5.02
N SER A 110 0.09 -13.39 -5.27
CA SER A 110 -0.27 -14.76 -4.91
C SER A 110 0.52 -15.80 -5.71
N CYS A 111 0.76 -15.57 -7.00
CA CYS A 111 1.63 -16.42 -7.81
C CYS A 111 3.09 -16.33 -7.35
N LEU A 112 3.60 -15.12 -7.12
CA LEU A 112 4.96 -14.88 -6.65
C LEU A 112 5.25 -15.63 -5.34
N ALA A 113 4.32 -15.60 -4.38
CA ALA A 113 4.47 -16.32 -3.12
C ALA A 113 4.66 -17.84 -3.35
N LYS A 114 3.93 -18.42 -4.30
CA LYS A 114 4.08 -19.83 -4.67
C LYS A 114 5.42 -20.10 -5.33
N GLU A 115 5.83 -19.27 -6.29
CA GLU A 115 7.13 -19.40 -6.97
C GLU A 115 8.31 -19.29 -5.98
N LEU A 116 8.17 -18.48 -4.93
CA LEU A 116 9.17 -18.32 -3.88
C LEU A 116 9.12 -19.39 -2.78
N ASN A 117 8.28 -20.41 -2.88
CA ASN A 117 8.02 -21.42 -1.84
C ASN A 117 7.72 -20.77 -0.47
N ARG A 118 6.91 -19.70 -0.45
CA ARG A 118 6.53 -18.97 0.77
C ARG A 118 5.03 -19.03 1.00
N THR A 119 4.66 -19.08 2.27
CA THR A 119 3.24 -18.95 2.68
C THR A 119 2.75 -17.55 2.34
N TYR A 120 1.67 -17.46 1.56
CA TYR A 120 1.06 -16.18 1.21
C TYR A 120 0.15 -15.69 2.34
N LEU A 121 0.54 -14.61 3.02
CA LEU A 121 -0.25 -14.00 4.09
C LEU A 121 -1.48 -13.25 3.58
N GLY A 122 -1.53 -12.97 2.28
CA GLY A 122 -2.54 -12.13 1.65
C GLY A 122 -2.02 -10.74 1.28
N THR A 123 -2.90 -9.98 0.66
CA THR A 123 -2.65 -8.61 0.22
C THR A 123 -3.68 -7.68 0.83
N VAL A 124 -3.24 -6.84 1.77
CA VAL A 124 -4.06 -5.80 2.40
C VAL A 124 -4.14 -4.63 1.42
N ILE A 125 -5.35 -4.18 1.07
CA ILE A 125 -5.55 -3.14 0.06
C ILE A 125 -6.29 -1.95 0.65
N LYS A 126 -5.81 -0.74 0.38
CA LYS A 126 -6.56 0.50 0.60
C LYS A 126 -6.56 1.37 -0.67
N GLY A 127 -7.73 1.48 -1.30
CA GLY A 127 -7.99 2.51 -2.30
C GLY A 127 -8.01 3.93 -1.73
N GLU A 128 -8.13 4.94 -2.58
CA GLU A 128 -8.22 6.36 -2.21
C GLU A 128 -7.10 6.83 -1.26
N ALA A 129 -5.91 6.25 -1.39
CA ALA A 129 -4.84 6.46 -0.44
C ALA A 129 -3.87 7.58 -0.85
N ALA A 130 -3.96 8.11 -2.09
CA ALA A 130 -3.04 9.10 -2.62
C ALA A 130 -2.88 10.33 -1.72
N GLY A 131 -3.96 10.79 -1.09
CA GLY A 131 -3.99 11.99 -0.26
C GLY A 131 -3.77 11.79 1.23
N VAL A 132 -3.53 10.57 1.73
CA VAL A 132 -3.54 10.27 3.19
C VAL A 132 -2.59 11.17 3.98
N TYR A 133 -1.39 11.44 3.48
CA TYR A 133 -0.42 12.35 4.11
C TYR A 133 -0.90 13.81 4.26
N MET A 134 -1.90 14.24 3.48
CA MET A 134 -2.47 15.59 3.51
C MET A 134 -3.76 15.69 4.32
N LEU A 135 -4.35 14.55 4.71
CA LEU A 135 -5.64 14.51 5.38
C LEU A 135 -5.51 14.94 6.85
N PRO A 136 -6.47 15.73 7.37
CA PRO A 136 -6.56 16.01 8.79
C PRO A 136 -6.75 14.74 9.63
N LYS A 137 -6.29 14.77 10.89
CA LYS A 137 -6.33 13.62 11.83
C LYS A 137 -7.73 12.99 11.99
N PHE A 138 -8.79 13.79 11.96
CA PHE A 138 -10.16 13.27 12.12
C PHE A 138 -10.59 12.41 10.92
N MET A 139 -10.13 12.72 9.71
CA MET A 139 -10.43 11.94 8.50
C MET A 139 -9.63 10.64 8.43
N THR A 140 -8.41 10.63 8.99
CA THR A 140 -7.55 9.43 8.99
C THR A 140 -7.80 8.48 10.16
N LYS A 141 -8.55 8.90 11.18
CA LYS A 141 -8.79 8.12 12.42
C LYS A 141 -9.24 6.69 12.13
N LYS A 142 -10.27 6.51 11.28
CA LYS A 142 -10.80 5.17 10.96
C LYS A 142 -9.76 4.28 10.26
N LEU A 143 -9.02 4.84 9.30
CA LEU A 143 -7.95 4.12 8.60
C LEU A 143 -6.85 3.70 9.58
N PHE A 144 -6.40 4.63 10.43
CA PHE A 144 -5.31 4.36 11.37
C PHE A 144 -5.73 3.34 12.43
N THR A 145 -6.98 3.38 12.92
CA THR A 145 -7.51 2.34 13.81
C THR A 145 -7.48 0.96 13.15
N LEU A 146 -7.87 0.85 11.87
CA LEU A 146 -7.83 -0.42 11.14
C LEU A 146 -6.38 -0.91 10.92
N LEU A 147 -5.44 -0.02 10.61
CA LEU A 147 -4.03 -0.37 10.45
C LEU A 147 -3.41 -0.82 11.78
N ASN A 148 -3.72 -0.13 12.88
CA ASN A 148 -3.28 -0.56 14.22
C ASN A 148 -3.88 -1.94 14.54
N GLN A 149 -5.17 -2.16 14.29
CA GLN A 149 -5.81 -3.46 14.52
C GLN A 149 -5.19 -4.57 13.66
N LEU A 150 -4.85 -4.27 12.40
CA LEU A 150 -4.16 -5.20 11.53
C LEU A 150 -2.79 -5.61 12.11
N GLY A 151 -2.02 -4.64 12.61
CA GLY A 151 -0.75 -4.89 13.29
C GLY A 151 -0.90 -5.73 14.54
N GLU A 152 -1.85 -5.39 15.40
CA GLU A 152 -2.15 -6.14 16.63
C GLU A 152 -2.51 -7.60 16.34
N MET A 153 -3.38 -7.84 15.36
CA MET A 153 -3.75 -9.20 14.97
C MET A 153 -2.55 -9.97 14.40
N TYR A 154 -1.76 -9.32 13.53
CA TYR A 154 -0.56 -9.94 12.96
C TYR A 154 0.48 -10.28 14.03
N ASP A 155 0.65 -9.43 15.04
CA ASP A 155 1.58 -9.68 16.15
C ASP A 155 1.21 -10.94 16.95
N GLN A 156 -0.09 -11.23 17.07
CA GLN A 156 -0.62 -12.36 17.83
C GLN A 156 -0.68 -13.66 16.99
N THR A 157 -1.05 -13.56 15.71
CA THR A 157 -1.39 -14.73 14.88
C THR A 157 -0.39 -14.98 13.75
N HIS A 158 0.52 -14.03 13.50
CA HIS A 158 1.41 -14.00 12.36
C HIS A 158 0.72 -14.12 10.98
N THR A 159 -0.55 -13.73 10.91
CA THR A 159 -1.36 -13.72 9.69
C THR A 159 -2.12 -12.41 9.57
N PHE A 160 -2.52 -12.01 8.35
CA PHE A 160 -3.39 -10.86 8.18
C PHE A 160 -4.83 -11.24 8.49
N ASP A 161 -5.46 -10.53 9.44
CA ASP A 161 -6.85 -10.77 9.80
C ASP A 161 -7.78 -10.42 8.63
N ARG A 162 -8.53 -11.44 8.17
CA ARG A 162 -9.42 -11.33 7.02
C ARG A 162 -10.49 -10.26 7.20
N ARG A 163 -11.04 -10.08 8.41
CA ARG A 163 -12.12 -9.10 8.65
C ARG A 163 -11.56 -7.68 8.57
N VAL A 164 -10.34 -7.45 9.04
CA VAL A 164 -9.66 -6.16 8.90
C VAL A 164 -9.31 -5.87 7.44
N MET A 165 -8.79 -6.85 6.70
CA MET A 165 -8.55 -6.74 5.26
C MET A 165 -9.82 -6.37 4.50
N GLU A 166 -10.94 -7.06 4.77
CA GLU A 166 -12.24 -6.82 4.13
C GLU A 166 -12.79 -5.42 4.40
N LYS A 167 -12.51 -4.85 5.59
CA LYS A 167 -12.86 -3.46 5.93
C LYS A 167 -11.96 -2.43 5.26
N LEU A 168 -10.65 -2.70 5.17
CA LEU A 168 -9.67 -1.79 4.56
C LEU A 168 -9.88 -1.63 3.06
N GLN A 169 -10.28 -2.71 2.37
CA GLN A 169 -10.51 -2.70 0.92
C GLN A 169 -11.78 -1.94 0.51
N GLN A 170 -12.65 -1.53 1.44
CA GLN A 170 -13.87 -0.82 1.06
C GLN A 170 -13.59 0.62 0.60
N PRO A 171 -14.29 1.09 -0.47
CA PRO A 171 -15.20 0.33 -1.33
C PRO A 171 -14.43 -0.54 -2.33
N TYR A 172 -14.84 -1.81 -2.49
CA TYR A 172 -14.21 -2.69 -3.49
C TYR A 172 -14.58 -2.28 -4.92
N VAL A 173 -15.88 -2.07 -5.16
CA VAL A 173 -16.44 -1.49 -6.38
C VAL A 173 -17.47 -0.43 -5.96
N LEU A 174 -17.48 0.71 -6.64
CA LEU A 174 -18.44 1.78 -6.45
C LEU A 174 -19.74 1.41 -7.17
N THR A 175 -20.79 1.16 -6.42
CA THR A 175 -22.10 0.80 -6.98
C THR A 175 -23.22 1.62 -6.36
N GLY A 176 -24.39 1.60 -7.01
CA GLY A 176 -25.65 2.11 -6.46
C GLY A 176 -25.62 3.59 -6.10
N PHE A 177 -26.09 3.89 -4.89
CA PHE A 177 -26.27 5.27 -4.41
C PHE A 177 -24.95 6.03 -4.26
N THR A 178 -23.90 5.38 -3.77
CA THR A 178 -22.57 6.01 -3.58
C THR A 178 -22.00 6.53 -4.89
N LEU A 179 -22.12 5.76 -5.98
CA LEU A 179 -21.70 6.19 -7.30
C LEU A 179 -22.51 7.40 -7.79
N LYS A 180 -23.85 7.36 -7.66
CA LYS A 180 -24.72 8.48 -8.05
C LYS A 180 -24.40 9.76 -7.27
N PHE A 181 -24.14 9.64 -5.97
CA PHE A 181 -23.74 10.76 -5.13
C PHE A 181 -22.36 11.33 -5.53
N MET A 182 -21.39 10.46 -5.82
CA MET A 182 -20.07 10.88 -6.31
C MET A 182 -20.16 11.61 -7.66
N GLN A 183 -20.99 11.12 -8.58
CA GLN A 183 -21.25 11.80 -9.86
C GLN A 183 -21.90 13.17 -9.65
N PHE A 184 -22.87 13.27 -8.74
CA PHE A 184 -23.53 14.53 -8.40
C PHE A 184 -22.55 15.55 -7.83
N THR A 185 -21.77 15.17 -6.81
CA THR A 185 -20.77 16.06 -6.18
C THR A 185 -19.65 16.46 -7.16
N THR A 186 -19.28 15.56 -8.08
CA THR A 186 -18.34 15.86 -9.16
C THR A 186 -18.91 16.90 -10.14
N LYS A 187 -20.20 16.81 -10.51
CA LYS A 187 -20.89 17.82 -11.33
C LYS A 187 -20.90 19.19 -10.64
N LEU A 188 -21.02 19.23 -9.32
CA LEU A 188 -20.92 20.48 -8.53
C LEU A 188 -19.48 21.01 -8.40
N GLY A 189 -18.48 20.31 -8.95
CA GLY A 189 -17.09 20.75 -8.96
C GLY A 189 -16.32 20.47 -7.66
N ALA A 190 -16.83 19.63 -6.76
CA ALA A 190 -16.16 19.30 -5.50
C ALA A 190 -14.76 18.71 -5.71
N ASN A 191 -14.59 17.89 -6.76
CA ASN A 191 -13.31 17.31 -7.15
C ASN A 191 -12.27 18.36 -7.60
N LYS A 192 -12.70 19.57 -7.98
CA LYS A 192 -11.81 20.65 -8.44
C LYS A 192 -11.30 21.53 -7.30
N ILE A 193 -11.94 21.52 -6.13
CA ILE A 193 -11.62 22.44 -5.02
C ILE A 193 -10.15 22.32 -4.61
N MET A 194 -9.67 21.10 -4.39
CA MET A 194 -8.28 20.86 -4.00
C MET A 194 -7.30 21.28 -5.10
N TRP A 195 -7.57 20.90 -6.35
CA TRP A 195 -6.73 21.26 -7.50
C TRP A 195 -6.68 22.78 -7.73
N HIS A 196 -7.82 23.47 -7.62
CA HIS A 196 -7.88 24.93 -7.68
C HIS A 196 -7.02 25.58 -6.58
N ARG A 197 -7.04 25.03 -5.35
CA ARG A 197 -6.17 25.52 -4.27
C ARG A 197 -4.69 25.34 -4.61
N PHE A 198 -4.30 24.19 -5.16
CA PHE A 198 -2.91 23.96 -5.59
C PHE A 198 -2.50 24.87 -6.74
N LEU A 199 -3.34 25.04 -7.76
CA LEU A 199 -3.05 25.95 -8.88
C LEU A 199 -2.88 27.39 -8.42
N LYS A 200 -3.77 27.89 -7.54
CA LYS A 200 -3.64 29.24 -6.96
C LYS A 200 -2.37 29.40 -6.13
N LYS A 201 -2.01 28.40 -5.31
CA LYS A 201 -0.80 28.43 -4.49
C LYS A 201 0.48 28.51 -5.33
N ASN A 202 0.46 27.98 -6.55
CA ASN A 202 1.62 27.95 -7.45
C ASN A 202 1.50 28.96 -8.61
N ASP A 203 0.65 29.98 -8.48
CA ASP A 203 0.40 31.01 -9.50
C ASP A 203 0.09 30.47 -10.91
N ALA A 204 -0.56 29.31 -10.97
CA ALA A 204 -0.87 28.59 -12.21
C ALA A 204 -2.37 28.49 -12.48
N PHE A 205 -3.21 29.24 -11.75
CA PHE A 205 -4.67 29.14 -11.90
C PHE A 205 -5.16 29.62 -13.27
N HIS A 206 -4.46 30.59 -13.88
CA HIS A 206 -4.76 31.04 -15.24
C HIS A 206 -4.51 29.95 -16.30
N LYS A 207 -3.62 28.99 -16.00
CA LYS A 207 -3.24 27.85 -16.85
C LYS A 207 -4.10 26.60 -16.67
N LYS A 208 -5.22 26.69 -15.92
CA LYS A 208 -6.00 25.51 -15.51
C LYS A 208 -6.62 24.70 -16.67
N LEU A 209 -6.66 25.29 -17.87
CA LEU A 209 -7.19 24.67 -19.09
C LEU A 209 -6.09 24.41 -20.13
N ASP A 210 -4.83 24.71 -19.81
CA ASP A 210 -3.70 24.48 -20.71
C ASP A 210 -3.55 22.97 -20.97
N GLN A 211 -3.27 22.61 -22.22
CA GLN A 211 -3.08 21.23 -22.65
C GLN A 211 -1.59 21.02 -22.92
N PRO A 212 -0.87 20.23 -22.11
CA PRO A 212 0.59 20.10 -22.21
C PRO A 212 1.10 19.42 -23.49
N PHE A 213 0.20 18.85 -24.31
CA PHE A 213 0.52 18.14 -25.55
C PHE A 213 -0.26 18.67 -26.77
N ALA A 214 -0.86 19.86 -26.67
CA ALA A 214 -1.54 20.53 -27.79
C ALA A 214 -0.61 21.53 -28.51
#